data_AF-A0A520FYN0-F1
#
_entry.id   AF-A0A520FYN0-F1
#
_cell.length_a   1.000
_cell.length_b   1.000
_cell.length_c   1.000
_cell.angle_alpha   90.00
_cell.angle_beta   90.00
_cell.angle_gamma   90.00
#
_symmetry.space_group_name_H-M   'P 1'
#
loop_
_entity.id
_entity.type
_entity.pdbx_description
1 polymer ?
#
loop_
_entity_poly.entity_id
_entity_poly.type
_entity_poly.pdbx_seq_one_letter_code
_entity_poly.pdbx_strand_id
1 'polypeptide(L)'
;MNLGKVFVPLAGLVLLGLAYRGYGWAGVALVGGAIVMFLLMHFNRTMQVLKRAADRPIGSVASAVMLNAKLKPKVTLLHVVAMTRALGDQRSPKDEQPEIFRWTDGGGSWVDATFVNGKLTEWKLVRPEVREDEPAQADAPSADAVKPGATDALRPPV
;
A
#
# COMPACT_ATOMS: atom_id res chain seq x y z
N MET A 1 -3.48 -6.76 -30.02
CA MET A 1 -4.93 -6.45 -30.03
C MET A 1 -5.66 -7.59 -29.32
N ASN A 2 -6.47 -7.30 -28.31
CA ASN A 2 -7.03 -8.31 -27.39
C ASN A 2 -8.23 -9.05 -28.02
N LEU A 3 -8.00 -9.95 -28.99
CA LEU A 3 -9.04 -10.73 -29.67
C LEU A 3 -9.99 -11.46 -28.68
N GLY A 4 -9.47 -11.94 -27.55
CA GLY A 4 -10.28 -12.63 -26.53
C GLY A 4 -11.32 -11.73 -25.83
N LYS A 5 -11.12 -10.40 -25.76
CA LYS A 5 -12.08 -9.48 -25.12
C LYS A 5 -13.28 -9.14 -26.02
N VAL A 6 -13.12 -9.30 -27.33
CA VAL A 6 -14.18 -9.02 -28.32
C VAL A 6 -14.97 -10.29 -28.66
N PHE A 7 -14.33 -11.46 -28.57
CA PHE A 7 -14.98 -12.73 -28.91
C PHE A 7 -16.13 -13.11 -27.97
N VAL A 8 -15.98 -12.84 -26.67
CA VAL A 8 -16.99 -13.15 -25.64
C VAL A 8 -18.33 -12.42 -25.85
N PRO A 9 -18.38 -11.08 -26.01
CA PRO A 9 -19.65 -10.39 -26.27
C PRO A 9 -20.24 -10.76 -27.64
N LEU A 10 -19.40 -11.03 -28.64
CA LEU A 10 -19.87 -11.44 -29.97
C LEU A 10 -20.53 -12.82 -29.93
N ALA A 11 -19.93 -13.79 -29.22
CA ALA A 11 -20.50 -15.12 -29.02
C ALA A 11 -21.83 -15.06 -28.26
N GLY A 12 -21.95 -14.17 -27.26
CA GLY A 12 -23.21 -13.95 -26.53
C GLY A 12 -24.35 -13.43 -27.43
N LEU A 13 -24.05 -12.49 -28.32
CA LEU A 13 -25.03 -11.97 -29.30
C LEU A 13 -25.46 -13.04 -30.32
N VAL A 14 -24.51 -13.84 -30.82
CA VAL A 14 -24.81 -14.94 -31.75
C VAL A 14 -25.67 -16.01 -31.07
N LEU A 15 -25.37 -16.36 -29.82
CA LEU A 15 -26.18 -17.29 -29.03
C LEU A 15 -27.60 -16.77 -28.79
N LEU A 16 -27.78 -15.48 -28.52
CA LEU A 16 -29.11 -14.88 -28.41
C LEU A 16 -29.90 -14.99 -29.72
N GLY A 17 -29.26 -14.71 -30.86
CA GLY A 17 -29.88 -14.80 -32.18
C GLY A 17 -30.28 -16.24 -32.55
N LEU A 18 -29.43 -17.21 -32.25
CA LEU A 18 -29.73 -18.64 -32.45
C LEU A 18 -30.85 -19.13 -31.53
N ALA A 19 -30.84 -18.70 -30.26
CA ALA A 19 -31.87 -19.05 -29.29
C ALA A 19 -33.24 -18.46 -29.67
N TYR A 20 -33.28 -17.21 -30.17
CA TYR A 20 -34.50 -16.61 -30.71
C TYR A 20 -35.02 -17.38 -31.92
N ARG A 21 -34.14 -17.83 -32.81
CA ARG A 21 -34.55 -18.57 -34.01
C ARG A 21 -35.13 -19.96 -33.69
N GLY A 22 -34.59 -20.66 -32.70
CA GLY A 22 -35.04 -22.02 -32.35
C GLY A 22 -36.20 -22.07 -31.35
N TYR A 23 -36.14 -21.23 -30.31
CA TYR A 23 -37.04 -21.30 -29.15
C TYR A 23 -37.81 -19.99 -28.90
N GLY A 24 -37.71 -19.02 -29.81
CA GLY A 24 -38.39 -17.73 -29.71
C GLY A 24 -37.99 -16.96 -28.44
N TRP A 25 -38.99 -16.37 -27.80
CA TRP A 25 -38.81 -15.57 -26.58
C TRP A 25 -38.35 -16.37 -25.37
N ALA A 26 -38.73 -17.66 -25.27
CA ALA A 26 -38.28 -18.53 -24.18
C ALA A 26 -36.76 -18.77 -24.22
N GLY A 27 -36.21 -18.97 -25.42
CA GLY A 27 -34.76 -19.10 -25.62
C GLY A 27 -34.00 -17.82 -25.25
N VAL A 28 -34.53 -16.66 -25.62
CA VAL A 28 -33.93 -15.36 -25.25
C VAL A 28 -33.94 -15.14 -23.75
N ALA A 29 -35.04 -15.49 -23.06
CA ALA A 29 -35.13 -15.39 -21.60
C ALA A 29 -34.09 -16.28 -20.91
N LEU A 30 -33.89 -17.51 -21.39
CA LEU A 30 -32.91 -18.45 -20.84
C LEU A 30 -31.47 -17.94 -21.03
N VAL A 31 -31.08 -17.61 -22.26
CA VAL A 31 -29.72 -17.14 -22.56
C VAL A 31 -29.45 -15.78 -21.92
N GLY A 32 -30.43 -14.87 -21.95
CA GLY A 32 -30.36 -13.59 -21.26
C GLY A 32 -30.17 -13.75 -19.76
N GLY A 33 -30.91 -14.65 -19.11
CA GLY A 33 -30.75 -14.98 -17.70
C GLY A 33 -29.36 -15.55 -17.38
N ALA A 34 -28.87 -16.47 -18.20
CA ALA A 34 -27.52 -17.03 -18.05
C ALA A 34 -26.42 -15.95 -18.21
N ILE A 35 -26.58 -15.03 -19.16
CA ILE A 35 -25.67 -13.89 -19.34
C ILE A 35 -25.69 -12.98 -18.12
N VAL A 36 -26.88 -12.59 -17.63
CA VAL A 36 -27.02 -11.73 -16.45
C VAL A 36 -26.38 -12.39 -15.22
N MET A 37 -26.65 -13.67 -14.99
CA MET A 37 -26.04 -14.44 -13.91
C MET A 37 -24.51 -14.45 -14.02
N PHE A 38 -23.99 -14.70 -15.21
CA PHE A 38 -22.55 -14.67 -15.47
C PHE A 38 -21.95 -13.28 -15.20
N LEU A 39 -22.60 -12.20 -15.66
CA LEU A 39 -22.16 -10.83 -15.39
C LEU A 39 -22.14 -10.51 -13.90
N LEU A 40 -23.18 -10.88 -13.16
CA LEU A 40 -23.25 -10.65 -11.71
C LEU A 40 -22.14 -11.39 -10.96
N MET A 41 -21.86 -12.64 -11.33
CA MET A 41 -20.74 -13.39 -10.75
C MET A 41 -19.38 -12.74 -11.07
N HIS A 42 -19.19 -12.28 -12.30
CA HIS A 42 -17.95 -11.62 -12.70
C HIS A 42 -17.79 -10.26 -12.03
N PHE A 43 -18.89 -9.52 -11.87
CA PHE A 43 -18.94 -8.25 -11.16
C PHE A 43 -18.58 -8.44 -9.67
N ASN A 44 -19.17 -9.44 -9.00
CA ASN A 44 -18.83 -9.78 -7.62
C ASN A 44 -17.34 -10.12 -7.44
N ARG A 45 -16.77 -10.90 -8.37
CA ARG A 45 -15.34 -11.23 -8.36
C ARG A 45 -14.47 -9.96 -8.52
N THR A 46 -14.87 -9.05 -9.40
CA THR A 46 -14.15 -7.79 -9.64
C THR A 46 -14.23 -6.87 -8.42
N MET A 47 -15.42 -6.75 -7.82
CA MET A 47 -15.64 -5.98 -6.58
C MET A 47 -14.84 -6.52 -5.40
N GLN A 48 -14.68 -7.84 -5.26
CA GLN A 48 -13.82 -8.41 -4.22
C GLN A 48 -12.34 -8.02 -4.39
N VAL A 49 -11.85 -7.86 -5.61
CA VAL A 49 -10.48 -7.39 -5.86
C VAL A 49 -10.32 -5.91 -5.48
N LEU A 50 -11.29 -5.07 -5.85
CA LEU A 50 -11.34 -3.67 -5.45
C LEU A 50 -11.44 -3.52 -3.93
N LYS A 51 -12.31 -4.29 -3.28
CA LYS A 51 -12.47 -4.31 -1.82
C LYS A 51 -11.15 -4.68 -1.12
N ARG A 52 -10.43 -5.70 -1.60
CA ARG A 52 -9.10 -6.06 -1.08
C ARG A 52 -8.03 -5.00 -1.27
N ALA A 53 -8.16 -4.12 -2.26
CA ALA A 53 -7.25 -2.98 -2.44
C ALA A 53 -7.64 -1.80 -1.54
N ALA A 54 -8.94 -1.62 -1.28
CA ALA A 54 -9.46 -0.60 -0.37
C ALA A 54 -9.23 -0.93 1.11
N ASP A 55 -9.27 -2.21 1.48
CA ASP A 55 -9.02 -2.70 2.85
C ASP A 55 -7.53 -2.64 3.24
N ARG A 56 -6.64 -2.18 2.35
CA ARG A 56 -5.22 -2.00 2.67
C ARG A 56 -4.96 -0.63 3.29
N PRO A 57 -4.10 -0.55 4.32
CA PRO A 57 -3.73 0.72 4.92
C PRO A 57 -3.17 1.65 3.84
N ILE A 58 -3.67 2.89 3.85
CA ILE A 58 -3.22 3.95 2.94
C ILE A 58 -1.71 4.12 3.09
N GLY A 59 -1.01 4.26 1.98
CA GLY A 59 0.43 4.40 1.93
C GLY A 59 1.20 3.13 2.26
N SER A 60 0.60 1.93 2.26
CA SER A 60 1.34 0.69 2.52
C SER A 60 1.88 0.03 1.26
N VAL A 61 3.10 -0.53 1.32
CA VAL A 61 3.66 -1.37 0.26
C VAL A 61 4.37 -2.59 0.83
N ALA A 62 4.41 -3.69 0.07
CA ALA A 62 5.07 -4.92 0.52
C ALA A 62 6.59 -4.75 0.74
N SER A 63 7.25 -3.90 -0.07
CA SER A 63 8.66 -3.55 0.08
C SER A 63 8.94 -2.24 -0.64
N ALA A 64 9.48 -1.26 0.07
CA ALA A 64 9.83 0.05 -0.48
C ALA A 64 10.98 -0.08 -1.51
N VAL A 65 11.92 -0.99 -1.27
CA VAL A 65 13.04 -1.28 -2.19
C VAL A 65 12.53 -1.82 -3.52
N MET A 66 11.60 -2.78 -3.48
CA MET A 66 11.02 -3.36 -4.69
C MET A 66 10.20 -2.33 -5.49
N LEU A 67 9.47 -1.45 -4.79
CA LEU A 67 8.75 -0.35 -5.43
C LEU A 67 9.74 0.59 -6.12
N ASN A 68 10.77 1.05 -5.41
CA ASN A 68 11.82 1.92 -5.95
C ASN A 68 12.46 1.35 -7.24
N ALA A 69 12.69 0.04 -7.31
CA ALA A 69 13.25 -0.62 -8.49
C ALA A 69 12.27 -0.73 -9.68
N LYS A 70 10.96 -0.74 -9.42
CA LYS A 70 9.92 -0.87 -10.45
C LYS A 70 9.42 0.47 -10.98
N LEU A 71 9.63 1.56 -10.25
CA LEU A 71 9.25 2.90 -10.68
C LEU A 71 10.03 3.30 -11.93
N LYS A 72 9.32 3.97 -12.84
CA LYS A 72 9.85 4.45 -14.12
C LYS A 72 9.35 5.86 -14.37
N PRO A 73 10.12 6.72 -15.05
CA PRO A 73 9.65 8.05 -15.38
C PRO A 73 8.36 7.99 -16.21
N LYS A 74 7.49 8.99 -16.06
CA LYS A 74 6.25 9.19 -16.82
C LYS A 74 5.13 8.18 -16.55
N VAL A 75 5.29 7.23 -15.63
CA VAL A 75 4.16 6.40 -15.18
C VAL A 75 3.14 7.26 -14.42
N THR A 76 1.87 6.91 -14.51
CA THR A 76 0.81 7.67 -13.84
C THR A 76 0.66 7.26 -12.39
N LEU A 77 0.07 8.14 -11.56
CA LEU A 77 -0.29 7.80 -10.18
C LEU A 77 -1.12 6.51 -10.11
N LEU A 78 -2.12 6.37 -10.99
CA LEU A 78 -2.96 5.19 -11.08
C LEU A 78 -2.16 3.91 -11.38
N HIS A 79 -1.11 3.99 -12.21
CA HIS A 79 -0.23 2.86 -12.48
C HIS A 79 0.54 2.42 -11.23
N VAL A 80 1.04 3.39 -10.45
CA VAL A 80 1.74 3.11 -9.19
C VAL A 80 0.79 2.47 -8.17
N VAL A 81 -0.42 3.02 -8.01
CA VAL A 81 -1.46 2.46 -7.14
C VAL A 81 -1.84 1.04 -7.56
N ALA A 82 -1.96 0.76 -8.86
CA ALA A 82 -2.22 -0.59 -9.35
C ALA A 82 -1.08 -1.57 -9.02
N MET A 83 0.17 -1.10 -9.04
CA MET A 83 1.35 -1.91 -8.73
C MET A 83 1.50 -2.21 -7.24
N THR A 84 1.28 -1.21 -6.38
CA THR A 84 1.35 -1.36 -4.91
C THR A 84 0.08 -1.99 -4.36
N ARG A 85 -1.03 -1.89 -5.09
CA ARG A 85 -2.39 -2.26 -4.66
C ARG A 85 -2.80 -1.51 -3.39
N ALA A 86 -2.30 -0.29 -3.22
CA ALA A 86 -2.61 0.61 -2.10
C ALA A 86 -2.54 2.06 -2.59
N LEU A 87 -3.43 2.89 -2.07
CA LEU A 87 -3.36 4.34 -2.25
C LEU A 87 -2.06 4.87 -1.65
N GLY A 88 -1.46 5.91 -2.22
CA GLY A 88 -0.32 6.60 -1.60
C GLY A 88 -0.80 7.51 -0.46
N ASP A 89 0.04 7.70 0.56
CA ASP A 89 -0.17 8.73 1.57
C ASP A 89 0.20 10.10 0.98
N GLN A 90 -0.79 10.98 0.80
CA GLN A 90 -0.57 12.29 0.19
C GLN A 90 0.16 13.21 1.18
N ARG A 91 1.35 13.68 0.79
CA ARG A 91 2.22 14.54 1.61
C ARG A 91 2.16 16.01 1.19
N SER A 92 1.79 16.28 -0.06
CA SER A 92 1.54 17.64 -0.55
C SER A 92 0.13 18.11 -0.15
N PRO A 93 -0.12 19.42 -0.05
CA PRO A 93 -1.47 19.95 0.05
C PRO A 93 -2.35 19.48 -1.10
N LYS A 94 -3.64 19.34 -0.83
CA LYS A 94 -4.61 18.91 -1.83
C LYS A 94 -4.71 19.96 -2.94
N ASP A 95 -4.79 19.50 -4.19
CA ASP A 95 -4.92 20.33 -5.39
C ASP A 95 -3.70 21.23 -5.70
N GLU A 96 -2.55 20.95 -5.08
CA GLU A 96 -1.29 21.66 -5.32
C GLU A 96 -0.27 20.80 -6.07
N GLN A 97 0.47 21.42 -7.00
CA GLN A 97 1.53 20.78 -7.77
C GLN A 97 2.90 21.25 -7.27
N PRO A 98 3.90 20.37 -7.16
CA PRO A 98 3.86 18.93 -7.46
C PRO A 98 3.15 18.11 -6.38
N GLU A 99 2.46 17.06 -6.80
CA GLU A 99 1.81 16.12 -5.89
C GLU A 99 2.84 15.11 -5.35
N ILE A 100 2.97 15.00 -4.03
CA ILE A 100 3.91 14.06 -3.40
C ILE A 100 3.12 12.96 -2.70
N PHE A 101 3.39 11.70 -3.06
CA PHE A 101 2.78 10.53 -2.45
C PHE A 101 3.83 9.61 -1.83
N ARG A 102 3.53 9.07 -0.65
CA ARG A 102 4.40 8.17 0.12
C ARG A 102 3.85 6.76 0.16
N TRP A 103 4.73 5.77 -0.03
CA TRP A 103 4.46 4.37 0.30
C TRP A 103 5.52 3.82 1.25
N THR A 104 5.09 3.35 2.41
CA THR A 104 5.90 2.81 3.51
C THR A 104 5.74 1.29 3.57
N ASP A 105 6.84 0.58 3.77
CA ASP A 105 6.84 -0.86 3.99
C ASP A 105 6.78 -1.23 5.48
N GLY A 106 6.55 -2.52 5.76
CA GLY A 106 6.47 -3.03 7.14
C GLY A 106 7.79 -2.91 7.93
N GLY A 107 8.91 -2.67 7.26
CA GLY A 107 10.22 -2.42 7.88
C GLY A 107 10.48 -0.94 8.17
N GLY A 108 9.48 -0.07 7.96
CA GLY A 108 9.59 1.36 8.19
C GLY A 108 10.32 2.13 7.09
N SER A 109 10.79 1.48 6.02
CA SER A 109 11.35 2.18 4.86
C SER A 109 10.22 2.71 3.97
N TRP A 110 10.42 3.85 3.31
CA TRP A 110 9.39 4.42 2.44
C TRP A 110 9.94 4.97 1.13
N VAL A 111 9.08 5.08 0.13
CA VAL A 111 9.35 5.77 -1.12
C VAL A 111 8.45 6.99 -1.21
N ASP A 112 9.08 8.16 -1.37
CA ASP A 112 8.39 9.40 -1.73
C ASP A 112 8.44 9.55 -3.25
N ALA A 113 7.29 9.70 -3.88
CA ALA A 113 7.12 9.80 -5.31
C ALA A 113 6.47 11.15 -5.67
N THR A 114 7.15 11.91 -6.52
CA THR A 114 6.75 13.24 -6.97
C THR A 114 6.08 13.13 -8.33
N PHE A 115 4.85 13.64 -8.42
CA PHE A 115 4.05 13.66 -9.63
C PHE A 115 3.83 15.11 -10.06
N VAL A 116 4.04 15.37 -11.34
CA VAL A 116 3.72 16.65 -11.98
C VAL A 116 2.70 16.36 -13.08
N ASN A 117 1.55 17.02 -13.03
CA ASN A 117 0.43 16.77 -13.96
C ASN A 117 0.03 15.28 -13.99
N GLY A 118 0.01 14.62 -12.83
CA GLY A 118 -0.35 13.21 -12.69
C GLY A 118 0.67 12.19 -13.21
N LYS A 119 1.88 12.62 -13.60
CA LYS A 119 2.96 11.75 -14.08
C LYS A 119 4.15 11.80 -13.15
N LEU A 120 4.74 10.63 -12.89
CA LEU A 120 5.91 10.49 -12.04
C LEU A 120 7.12 11.16 -12.68
N THR A 121 7.68 12.14 -11.98
CA THR A 121 8.89 12.85 -12.38
C THR A 121 10.10 12.36 -11.62
N GLU A 122 9.95 12.15 -10.31
CA GLU A 122 11.02 11.77 -9.41
C GLU A 122 10.49 10.83 -8.33
N TRP A 123 11.36 9.98 -7.81
CA TRP A 123 11.08 9.20 -6.61
C TRP A 123 12.34 9.00 -5.79
N LYS A 124 12.19 8.93 -4.47
CA LYS A 124 13.28 8.75 -3.52
C LYS A 124 12.94 7.65 -2.52
N LEU A 125 13.80 6.65 -2.43
CA LEU A 125 13.76 5.67 -1.35
C LEU A 125 14.46 6.26 -0.12
N VAL A 126 13.75 6.27 1.00
CA VAL A 126 14.27 6.66 2.31
C VAL A 126 14.20 5.45 3.23
N ARG A 127 15.34 5.15 3.86
CA ARG A 127 15.43 4.18 4.94
C ARG A 127 15.54 4.97 6.24
N PRO A 128 14.66 4.78 7.24
CA PRO A 128 14.86 5.40 8.53
C PRO A 128 16.20 4.96 9.08
N GLU A 129 17.04 5.91 9.48
CA GLU A 129 18.18 5.62 10.31
C GLU A 129 17.62 5.17 11.65
N VAL A 130 17.92 3.93 12.04
CA VAL A 130 17.71 3.50 13.42
C VAL A 130 18.61 4.45 14.22
N ARG A 131 18.01 5.39 14.94
CA ARG A 131 18.69 6.03 16.06
C ARG A 131 19.04 4.87 16.99
N GLU A 132 20.29 4.42 16.94
CA GLU A 132 20.88 3.69 18.04
C GLU A 132 20.73 4.62 19.23
N ASP A 133 19.83 4.27 20.14
CA ASP A 133 19.66 4.96 21.39
C ASP A 133 21.04 5.16 22.02
N GLU A 134 21.27 6.39 22.46
CA GLU A 134 22.35 6.84 23.33
C GLU A 134 22.89 5.69 24.20
N PRO A 135 24.22 5.46 24.27
CA PRO A 135 24.75 4.46 25.17
C PRO A 135 24.23 4.79 26.57
N ALA A 136 23.47 3.84 27.13
CA ALA A 136 23.00 3.90 28.50
C ALA A 136 24.16 4.39 29.37
N GLN A 137 23.99 5.59 29.94
CA GLN A 137 24.95 6.22 30.82
C GLN A 137 25.23 5.23 31.94
N ALA A 138 26.38 4.56 31.85
CA ALA A 138 26.86 3.66 32.88
C ALA A 138 26.84 4.43 34.20
N ASP A 139 26.23 3.81 35.21
CA ASP A 139 26.16 4.26 36.58
C ASP A 139 27.42 5.06 36.96
N ALA A 140 27.26 6.37 37.11
CA ALA A 140 28.22 7.15 37.88
C ALA A 140 28.17 6.57 39.31
N PRO A 141 29.29 6.10 39.88
CA PRO A 141 29.28 5.64 41.25
C PRO A 141 28.86 6.82 42.12
N SER A 142 27.70 6.70 42.77
CA SER A 142 27.17 7.71 43.67
C SER A 142 28.20 7.97 44.77
N ALA A 143 28.90 9.10 44.67
CA ALA A 143 29.81 9.62 45.67
C ALA A 143 29.01 10.23 46.83
N ASP A 144 28.12 9.44 47.43
CA ASP A 144 27.21 9.91 48.48
C ASP A 144 27.06 8.86 49.60
N ALA A 145 28.21 8.49 50.18
CA ALA A 145 28.25 7.71 51.42
C ALA A 145 29.51 8.02 52.25
N VAL A 146 29.75 9.29 52.58
CA VAL A 146 30.55 9.62 53.77
C VAL A 146 29.85 10.76 54.53
N LYS A 147 28.97 10.38 55.45
CA LYS A 147 28.42 11.29 56.48
C LYS A 147 29.57 11.74 57.39
N PRO A 148 29.72 13.04 57.68
CA PRO A 148 30.68 13.51 58.68
C PRO A 148 30.07 13.40 60.08
N GLY A 149 30.81 12.75 60.99
CA GLY A 149 30.75 13.00 62.43
C GLY A 149 29.78 12.13 63.24
N ALA A 150 30.35 11.21 64.03
CA ALA A 150 30.12 11.09 65.46
C ALA A 150 30.95 9.92 66.03
N THR A 151 31.51 10.13 67.23
CA THR A 151 32.17 9.18 68.14
C THR A 151 33.64 8.88 67.80
N ASP A 152 34.63 9.44 68.49
CA ASP A 152 34.87 9.34 69.95
C ASP A 152 34.78 7.90 70.44
N ALA A 153 35.81 7.11 70.14
CA ALA A 153 36.23 5.96 70.94
C ALA A 153 37.61 5.48 70.45
N LEU A 154 38.51 5.20 71.40
CA LEU A 154 39.86 4.65 71.27
C LEU A 154 41.03 5.64 71.06
N ARG A 155 41.33 6.33 72.17
CA ARG A 155 42.71 6.52 72.64
C ARG A 155 43.23 5.20 73.27
N PRO A 156 44.41 4.71 72.87
CA PRO A 156 45.31 3.99 73.78
C PRO A 156 46.72 4.66 73.84
N PRO A 157 47.58 4.25 74.79
CA PRO A 157 48.42 5.17 75.57
C PRO A 157 49.85 5.32 75.04
N VAL A 158 50.37 6.54 75.11
CA VAL A 158 51.69 6.90 75.69
C VAL A 158 51.70 8.38 76.03
#